data_AF-A0A956W9K5-F1
#
_entry.id   AF-A0A956W9K5-F1
#
_cell.length_a   1.000
_cell.length_b   1.000
_cell.length_c   1.000
_cell.angle_alpha   90.00
_cell.angle_beta   90.00
_cell.angle_gamma   90.00
#
_symmetry.space_group_name_H-M   'P 1'
#
loop_
_entity.id
_entity.type
_entity.pdbx_description
1 polymer ?
#
loop_
_entity_poly.entity_id
_entity_poly.type
_entity_poly.pdbx_seq_one_letter_code
_entity_poly.pdbx_strand_id
1 'polypeptide(L)'
;MQYLRGWTALKNDPAWMGKVGWATLILLTSMCIPVVGQIALLGWNTLMLRRAISGQDSPLPRMEFDIDYLTKLLNVGFKGFLASLLWSLPFIAAFMAGYCCMYAGIFGIVGGAGLGAEAGGDAGGVVGLVVGVLFMCLAFLVMFTLIVVANMVMQVAVMRAEITDDVNAALRFKEVMDMTKLIAKELFIGLIVMQLIGMLVGFVGIFTLYVLLFPGVIVMQVIMTYWRAELYRVYLEKGGQPLPIGPLAVPGGDPPMVGPTAGSYTAPAAF
;
A
#
# COMPACT_ATOMS: atom_id res chain seq x y z
N MET A 1 -15.40 11.08 -1.20
CA MET A 1 -14.56 9.92 -1.58
C MET A 1 -15.39 8.72 -1.97
N GLN A 2 -15.24 8.27 -3.21
CA GLN A 2 -15.84 7.02 -3.66
C GLN A 2 -14.86 5.85 -3.49
N TYR A 3 -14.88 5.19 -2.32
CA TYR A 3 -13.94 4.08 -2.01
C TYR A 3 -14.04 2.89 -2.98
N LEU A 4 -15.22 2.64 -3.55
CA LEU A 4 -15.47 1.53 -4.47
C LEU A 4 -15.33 1.90 -5.95
N ARG A 5 -14.82 3.09 -6.27
CA ARG A 5 -14.68 3.52 -7.67
C ARG A 5 -13.78 2.58 -8.48
N GLY A 6 -12.73 2.02 -7.87
CA GLY A 6 -11.88 1.02 -8.53
C GLY A 6 -12.62 -0.26 -8.90
N TRP A 7 -13.62 -0.67 -8.11
CA TRP A 7 -14.46 -1.83 -8.43
C TRP A 7 -15.37 -1.55 -9.62
N THR A 8 -15.97 -0.36 -9.68
CA THR A 8 -16.77 0.07 -10.84
C THR A 8 -15.91 0.17 -12.10
N ALA A 9 -14.71 0.77 -12.00
CA ALA A 9 -13.78 0.87 -13.13
C ALA A 9 -13.35 -0.51 -13.63
N LEU A 10 -13.07 -1.45 -12.72
CA LEU A 10 -12.74 -2.83 -13.06
C LEU A 10 -13.89 -3.51 -13.82
N LYS A 11 -15.14 -3.40 -13.34
CA LYS A 11 -16.29 -4.02 -14.02
C LYS A 11 -16.60 -3.43 -15.39
N ASN A 12 -16.34 -2.13 -15.57
CA ASN A 12 -16.60 -1.43 -16.82
C ASN A 12 -15.63 -1.83 -17.93
N ASP A 13 -14.51 -2.49 -17.61
CA ASP A 13 -13.56 -2.98 -18.59
C ASP A 13 -13.99 -4.36 -19.12
N PRO A 14 -14.29 -4.53 -20.42
CA PRO A 14 -14.80 -5.80 -20.95
C PRO A 14 -13.80 -6.97 -20.80
N ALA A 15 -12.50 -6.68 -20.69
CA ALA A 15 -11.44 -7.67 -20.56
C ALA A 15 -10.90 -7.80 -19.13
N TRP A 16 -11.63 -7.29 -18.13
CA TRP A 16 -11.15 -7.23 -16.75
C TRP A 16 -10.76 -8.59 -16.18
N MET A 17 -11.54 -9.64 -16.47
CA MET A 17 -11.24 -11.00 -15.99
C MET A 17 -9.91 -11.51 -16.56
N GLY A 18 -9.64 -11.24 -17.83
CA GLY A 18 -8.36 -11.58 -18.48
C GLY A 18 -7.19 -10.85 -17.85
N LYS A 19 -7.35 -9.54 -17.58
CA LYS A 19 -6.32 -8.73 -16.93
C LYS A 19 -6.04 -9.19 -15.50
N VAL A 20 -7.08 -9.48 -14.73
CA VAL A 20 -6.94 -10.04 -13.37
C VAL A 20 -6.29 -11.42 -13.41
N GLY A 21 -6.65 -12.27 -14.38
CA GLY A 21 -6.02 -13.58 -14.59
C GLY A 21 -4.52 -13.46 -14.85
N TRP A 22 -4.10 -12.61 -15.79
CA TRP A 22 -2.69 -12.39 -16.09
C TRP A 22 -1.92 -11.74 -14.93
N ALA A 23 -2.50 -10.73 -14.27
CA ALA A 23 -1.91 -10.14 -13.08
C ALA A 23 -1.77 -11.16 -11.94
N THR A 24 -2.73 -12.08 -11.80
CA THR A 24 -2.67 -13.19 -10.83
C THR A 24 -1.53 -14.14 -11.16
N LEU A 25 -1.36 -14.51 -12.44
CA LEU A 25 -0.24 -15.34 -12.87
C LEU A 25 1.11 -14.66 -12.61
N ILE A 26 1.22 -13.36 -12.86
CA ILE A 26 2.43 -12.58 -12.56
C ILE A 26 2.66 -12.44 -11.05
N LEU A 27 1.59 -12.36 -10.25
CA LEU A 27 1.71 -12.44 -8.80
C LEU A 27 2.26 -13.81 -8.37
N LEU A 28 1.80 -14.90 -8.98
CA LEU A 28 2.26 -16.25 -8.68
C LEU A 28 3.72 -16.47 -9.09
N THR A 29 4.22 -15.83 -10.15
CA THR A 29 5.66 -15.92 -10.48
C THR A 29 6.55 -15.32 -9.38
N SER A 30 6.02 -14.45 -8.52
CA SER A 30 6.74 -13.94 -7.35
C SER A 30 7.07 -15.01 -6.30
N MET A 31 6.41 -16.18 -6.35
CA MET A 31 6.78 -17.35 -5.55
C MET A 31 8.05 -18.04 -6.07
N CYS A 32 8.32 -17.94 -7.38
CA CYS A 32 9.51 -18.51 -8.02
C CYS A 32 10.69 -17.54 -7.98
N ILE A 33 10.43 -16.28 -8.35
CA ILE A 33 11.42 -15.20 -8.33
C ILE A 33 10.87 -14.10 -7.42
N PRO A 34 11.34 -14.04 -6.16
CA PRO A 34 10.91 -13.02 -5.22
C PRO A 34 11.02 -11.63 -5.86
N VAL A 35 10.07 -10.75 -5.52
CA VAL A 35 10.06 -9.32 -5.89
C VAL A 35 9.71 -9.01 -7.35
N VAL A 36 10.12 -9.79 -8.35
CA VAL A 36 9.90 -9.44 -9.79
C VAL A 36 8.41 -9.27 -10.12
N GLY A 37 7.57 -10.23 -9.72
CA GLY A 37 6.12 -10.13 -9.94
C GLY A 37 5.49 -8.91 -9.24
N GLN A 38 5.99 -8.57 -8.05
CA GLN A 38 5.52 -7.40 -7.29
C GLN A 38 5.90 -6.08 -7.97
N ILE A 39 7.12 -5.97 -8.50
CA ILE A 39 7.59 -4.78 -9.22
C ILE A 39 6.76 -4.59 -10.50
N ALA A 40 6.51 -5.66 -11.27
CA ALA A 40 5.72 -5.58 -12.49
C ALA A 40 4.29 -5.10 -12.20
N LEU A 41 3.65 -5.65 -11.17
CA LEU A 41 2.32 -5.22 -10.73
C LEU A 41 2.33 -3.78 -10.21
N LEU A 42 3.38 -3.36 -9.52
CA LEU A 42 3.53 -1.97 -9.08
C LEU A 42 3.62 -1.01 -10.28
N GLY A 43 4.32 -1.40 -11.34
CA GLY A 43 4.36 -0.65 -12.61
C GLY A 43 2.98 -0.54 -13.25
N TRP A 44 2.22 -1.64 -13.30
CA TRP A 44 0.85 -1.64 -13.80
C TRP A 44 -0.08 -0.74 -12.96
N ASN A 45 0.01 -0.85 -11.63
CA ASN A 45 -0.73 -0.01 -10.69
C ASN A 45 -0.37 1.48 -10.85
N THR A 46 0.89 1.78 -11.15
CA THR A 46 1.35 3.15 -11.40
C THR A 46 0.71 3.74 -12.66
N LEU A 47 0.62 2.97 -13.76
CA LEU A 47 -0.06 3.40 -14.97
C LEU A 47 -1.56 3.61 -14.75
N MET A 48 -2.20 2.70 -14.01
CA MET A 48 -3.60 2.86 -13.59
C MET A 48 -3.80 4.12 -12.76
N LEU A 49 -2.92 4.39 -11.79
CA LEU A 49 -2.99 5.58 -10.94
C LEU A 49 -2.94 6.87 -11.78
N ARG A 50 -1.93 6.97 -12.66
CA ARG A 50 -1.74 8.15 -13.51
C ARG A 50 -2.93 8.38 -14.42
N ARG A 51 -3.44 7.33 -15.06
CA ARG A 51 -4.64 7.38 -15.88
C ARG A 51 -5.87 7.82 -15.10
N ALA A 52 -6.07 7.27 -13.90
CA ALA A 52 -7.21 7.61 -13.06
C ALA A 52 -7.17 9.07 -12.60
N ILE A 53 -5.97 9.61 -12.34
CA ILE A 53 -5.78 11.04 -12.02
C ILE A 53 -6.04 11.90 -13.25
N SER A 54 -5.56 11.47 -14.43
CA SER A 54 -5.82 12.10 -15.74
C SER A 54 -7.20 11.79 -16.33
N GLY A 55 -8.11 11.17 -15.56
CA GLY A 55 -9.53 11.02 -15.93
C GLY A 55 -9.78 9.99 -17.01
N GLN A 56 -8.74 9.22 -17.33
CA GLN A 56 -8.74 8.14 -18.29
C GLN A 56 -8.97 6.80 -17.57
N ASP A 57 -10.08 6.72 -16.84
CA ASP A 57 -10.37 5.57 -15.96
C ASP A 57 -10.63 4.26 -16.73
N SER A 58 -10.99 4.34 -18.01
CA SER A 58 -11.34 3.20 -18.85
C SER A 58 -10.80 3.39 -20.28
N PRO A 59 -10.25 2.35 -20.90
CA PRO A 59 -10.01 1.00 -20.35
C PRO A 59 -8.80 0.95 -19.40
N LEU A 60 -8.74 -0.08 -18.55
CA LEU A 60 -7.55 -0.34 -17.71
C LEU A 60 -6.31 -0.55 -18.61
N PRO A 61 -5.09 -0.25 -18.14
CA PRO A 61 -3.87 -0.58 -18.89
C PRO A 61 -3.85 -2.05 -19.26
N ARG A 62 -3.32 -2.35 -20.45
CA ARG A 62 -3.16 -3.72 -20.93
C ARG A 62 -2.39 -4.54 -19.90
N MET A 63 -2.82 -5.78 -19.68
CA MET A 63 -2.14 -6.71 -18.80
C MET A 63 -2.08 -8.05 -19.52
N GLU A 64 -0.98 -8.25 -20.25
CA GLU A 64 -0.72 -9.46 -21.03
C GLU A 64 0.73 -9.89 -20.81
N PHE A 65 1.00 -11.18 -20.96
CA PHE A 65 2.33 -11.73 -20.81
C PHE A 65 3.17 -11.49 -22.08
N ASP A 66 3.65 -10.26 -22.22
CA ASP A 66 4.63 -9.85 -23.23
C ASP A 66 5.90 -9.40 -22.51
N ILE A 67 7.03 -10.05 -22.79
CA ILE A 67 8.31 -9.79 -22.12
C ILE A 67 8.80 -8.36 -22.35
N ASP A 68 8.56 -7.79 -23.53
CA ASP A 68 8.97 -6.42 -23.85
C ASP A 68 8.13 -5.41 -23.08
N TYR A 69 6.83 -5.67 -22.96
CA TYR A 69 5.93 -4.88 -22.14
C TYR A 69 6.24 -5.02 -20.65
N LEU A 70 6.48 -6.24 -20.18
CA LEU A 70 6.79 -6.55 -18.79
C LEU A 70 8.08 -5.87 -18.35
N THR A 71 9.13 -5.88 -19.17
CA THR A 71 10.39 -5.17 -18.90
C THR A 71 10.18 -3.66 -18.71
N LYS A 72 9.30 -3.05 -19.52
CA LYS A 72 8.97 -1.63 -19.36
C LYS A 72 8.12 -1.36 -18.12
N LEU A 73 7.16 -2.25 -17.80
CA LEU A 73 6.41 -2.20 -16.54
C LEU A 73 7.34 -2.33 -15.34
N LEU A 74 8.32 -3.23 -15.42
CA LEU A 74 9.33 -3.40 -14.39
C LEU A 74 10.11 -2.12 -14.17
N ASN A 75 10.49 -1.38 -15.22
CA ASN A 75 11.21 -0.12 -15.08
C ASN A 75 10.37 0.95 -14.36
N VAL A 76 9.10 1.11 -14.74
CA VAL A 76 8.17 2.04 -14.06
C VAL A 76 7.96 1.62 -12.60
N GLY A 77 7.68 0.33 -12.38
CA GLY A 77 7.45 -0.22 -11.06
C GLY A 77 8.68 -0.19 -10.16
N PHE A 78 9.89 -0.29 -10.73
CA PHE A 78 11.14 -0.31 -9.98
C PHE A 78 11.34 1.01 -9.22
N LYS A 79 10.91 2.14 -9.79
CA LYS A 79 10.96 3.45 -9.12
C LYS A 79 10.03 3.49 -7.90
N GLY A 80 8.78 3.04 -8.06
CA GLY A 80 7.83 2.92 -6.95
C GLY A 80 8.33 1.95 -5.89
N PHE A 81 8.97 0.85 -6.30
CA PHE A 81 9.55 -0.16 -5.41
C PHE A 81 10.71 0.42 -4.61
N LEU A 82 11.63 1.16 -5.25
CA LEU A 82 12.72 1.86 -4.56
C LEU A 82 12.19 2.87 -3.54
N ALA A 83 11.16 3.65 -3.90
CA ALA A 83 10.53 4.57 -2.96
C ALA A 83 9.92 3.82 -1.76
N SER A 84 9.18 2.73 -2.00
CA SER A 84 8.63 1.89 -0.94
C SER A 84 9.72 1.26 -0.08
N LEU A 85 10.81 0.80 -0.68
CA LEU A 85 11.94 0.19 0.02
C LEU A 85 12.61 1.19 0.94
N LEU A 86 12.94 2.39 0.44
CA LEU A 86 13.58 3.45 1.23
C LEU A 86 12.72 3.89 2.42
N TRP A 87 11.39 4.02 2.21
CA TRP A 87 10.46 4.35 3.29
C TRP A 87 10.16 3.17 4.23
N SER A 88 10.39 1.93 3.79
CA SER A 88 10.28 0.76 4.65
C SER A 88 11.49 0.56 5.57
N LEU A 89 12.66 1.14 5.28
CA LEU A 89 13.87 0.93 6.10
C LEU A 89 13.70 1.39 7.56
N PRO A 90 13.21 2.61 7.86
CA PRO A 90 12.95 3.01 9.25
C PRO A 90 11.89 2.12 9.91
N PHE A 91 10.92 1.64 9.13
CA PHE A 91 9.89 0.75 9.63
C PHE A 91 10.44 -0.63 9.98
N ILE A 92 11.30 -1.21 9.15
CA ILE A 92 11.98 -2.48 9.43
C ILE A 92 12.82 -2.35 10.69
N ALA A 93 13.57 -1.25 10.85
CA ALA A 93 14.34 -0.98 12.06
C ALA A 93 13.45 -0.86 13.31
N ALA A 94 12.36 -0.09 13.23
CA ALA A 94 11.41 0.05 14.33
C ALA A 94 10.70 -1.27 14.66
N PHE A 95 10.35 -2.06 13.65
CA PHE A 95 9.76 -3.38 13.80
C PHE A 95 10.75 -4.34 14.46
N MET A 96 11.98 -4.43 13.98
CA MET A 96 13.02 -5.26 14.60
C MET A 96 13.26 -4.85 16.07
N ALA A 97 13.38 -3.54 16.35
CA ALA A 97 13.52 -3.05 17.72
C ALA A 97 12.31 -3.42 18.60
N GLY A 98 11.09 -3.23 18.09
CA GLY A 98 9.86 -3.59 18.79
C GLY A 98 9.74 -5.09 19.07
N TYR A 99 10.10 -5.94 18.09
CA TYR A 99 10.15 -7.39 18.29
C TYR A 99 11.22 -7.78 19.31
N CYS A 100 12.42 -7.18 19.26
CA CYS A 100 13.45 -7.40 20.27
C CYS A 100 12.95 -7.02 21.68
N CYS A 101 12.27 -5.88 21.84
CA CYS A 101 11.67 -5.47 23.10
C CYS A 101 10.59 -6.45 23.57
N MET A 102 9.75 -6.95 22.66
CA MET A 102 8.71 -7.93 22.98
C MET A 102 9.32 -9.27 23.43
N TYR A 103 10.34 -9.78 22.72
CA TYR A 103 11.05 -10.99 23.11
C TYR A 103 11.76 -10.81 24.45
N ALA A 104 12.46 -9.69 24.67
CA ALA A 104 13.07 -9.38 25.96
C ALA A 104 12.04 -9.33 27.10
N GLY A 105 10.84 -8.80 26.85
CA GLY A 105 9.72 -8.82 27.79
C GLY A 105 9.27 -10.23 28.14
N ILE A 106 9.10 -11.11 27.14
CA ILE A 106 8.73 -12.51 27.36
C ILE A 106 9.82 -13.26 28.15
N PHE A 107 11.09 -13.12 27.78
CA PHE A 107 12.20 -13.73 28.52
C PHE A 107 12.35 -13.15 29.94
N GLY A 108 12.04 -11.87 30.13
CA GLY A 108 11.98 -11.23 31.44
C GLY A 108 10.88 -11.80 32.33
N ILE A 109 9.70 -12.11 31.77
CA ILE A 109 8.61 -12.78 32.50
C ILE A 109 9.00 -14.21 32.88
N VAL A 110 9.53 -14.98 31.95
CA VAL A 110 9.93 -16.38 32.20
C VAL A 110 11.11 -16.46 33.19
N GLY A 111 12.12 -15.61 33.01
CA GLY A 111 13.27 -15.53 33.90
C GLY A 111 12.91 -14.99 35.29
N GLY A 112 12.04 -13.97 35.36
CA GLY A 112 11.55 -13.42 36.62
C GLY A 112 10.65 -14.38 37.39
N ALA A 113 9.81 -15.17 36.70
CA ALA A 113 9.02 -16.23 37.31
C ALA A 113 9.91 -17.36 37.87
N GLY A 114 11.00 -17.71 37.17
CA GLY A 114 11.99 -18.68 37.65
C GLY A 114 12.70 -18.22 38.93
N LEU A 115 13.18 -16.97 38.95
CA LEU A 115 13.85 -16.37 40.11
C LEU A 115 12.89 -16.14 41.29
N GLY A 116 11.62 -15.82 41.03
CA GLY A 116 10.59 -15.65 42.04
C GLY A 116 10.17 -16.97 42.72
N ALA A 117 10.17 -18.07 41.96
CA ALA A 117 9.89 -19.41 42.50
C ALA A 117 10.99 -19.87 43.47
N GLU A 118 12.26 -19.54 43.21
CA GLU A 118 13.39 -19.85 44.09
C GLU A 118 13.40 -18.98 45.36
N ALA A 119 12.92 -17.74 45.29
CA ALA A 119 12.87 -16.82 46.42
C ALA A 119 11.73 -17.11 47.43
N GLY A 120 10.93 -18.17 47.23
CA GLY A 120 9.92 -18.65 48.19
C GLY A 120 8.75 -17.70 48.44
N GLY A 121 8.60 -16.65 47.63
CA GLY A 121 7.55 -15.65 47.77
C GLY A 121 6.57 -15.69 46.60
N ASP A 122 5.42 -16.31 46.78
CA ASP A 122 4.30 -16.30 45.81
C ASP A 122 3.95 -14.88 45.32
N ALA A 123 4.19 -13.86 46.16
CA ALA A 123 4.01 -12.45 45.82
C ALA A 123 4.96 -11.93 44.74
N GLY A 124 6.21 -12.43 44.68
CA GLY A 124 7.22 -11.97 43.71
C GLY A 124 6.89 -12.39 42.28
N GLY A 125 6.38 -13.62 42.09
CA GLY A 125 5.94 -14.11 40.79
C GLY A 125 4.75 -13.34 40.23
N VAL A 126 3.77 -13.00 41.08
CA VAL A 126 2.58 -12.24 40.66
C VAL A 126 2.95 -10.81 40.24
N VAL A 127 3.82 -10.12 40.98
CA VAL A 127 4.27 -8.77 40.63
C VAL A 127 5.04 -8.77 39.30
N GLY A 128 5.93 -9.75 39.09
CA GLY A 128 6.66 -9.91 37.82
C GLY A 128 5.73 -10.14 36.62
N LEU A 129 4.70 -10.96 36.79
CA LEU A 129 3.70 -11.21 35.76
C LEU A 129 2.87 -9.95 35.44
N VAL A 130 2.39 -9.22 36.45
CA VAL A 130 1.59 -8.00 36.25
C VAL A 130 2.43 -6.92 35.56
N VAL A 131 3.66 -6.68 36.02
CA VAL A 131 4.57 -5.72 35.39
C VAL A 131 4.87 -6.12 33.95
N GLY A 132 5.18 -7.40 33.69
CA GLY A 132 5.45 -7.90 32.36
C GLY A 132 4.27 -7.72 31.39
N VAL A 133 3.05 -8.03 31.83
CA VAL A 133 1.83 -7.84 31.02
C VAL A 133 1.58 -6.35 30.74
N LEU A 134 1.76 -5.46 31.73
CA LEU A 134 1.61 -4.01 31.52
C LEU A 134 2.63 -3.46 30.52
N PHE A 135 3.90 -3.87 30.62
CA PHE A 135 4.94 -3.51 29.64
C PHE A 135 4.63 -4.04 28.25
N MET A 136 4.13 -5.28 28.13
CA MET A 136 3.72 -5.86 26.85
C MET A 136 2.55 -5.09 26.22
N CYS A 137 1.51 -4.77 27.01
CA CYS A 137 0.37 -3.99 26.54
C CYS A 137 0.78 -2.58 26.09
N LEU A 138 1.62 -1.90 26.86
CA LEU A 138 2.12 -0.57 26.50
C LEU A 138 2.98 -0.62 25.24
N ALA A 139 3.89 -1.60 25.13
CA ALA A 139 4.71 -1.80 23.95
C ALA A 139 3.84 -2.06 22.71
N PHE A 140 2.78 -2.86 22.84
CA PHE A 140 1.86 -3.14 21.74
C PHE A 140 1.10 -1.88 21.29
N LEU A 141 0.58 -1.07 22.23
CA LEU A 141 -0.11 0.18 21.90
C LEU A 141 0.82 1.20 21.22
N VAL A 142 2.05 1.34 21.71
CA VAL A 142 3.06 2.22 21.12
C VAL A 142 3.44 1.73 19.71
N MET A 143 3.74 0.44 19.56
CA MET A 143 4.10 -0.14 18.26
C MET A 143 2.95 -0.03 17.26
N PHE A 144 1.73 -0.33 17.67
CA PHE A 144 0.55 -0.20 16.82
C PHE A 144 0.39 1.23 16.31
N THR A 145 0.51 2.22 17.21
CA THR A 145 0.41 3.64 16.86
C THR A 145 1.51 4.05 15.88
N LEU A 146 2.76 3.62 16.13
CA LEU A 146 3.88 3.89 15.23
C LEU A 146 3.69 3.26 13.85
N ILE A 147 3.20 2.01 13.78
CA ILE A 147 2.94 1.31 12.52
C ILE A 147 1.88 2.05 11.70
N VAL A 148 0.79 2.48 12.33
CA VAL A 148 -0.27 3.22 11.64
C VAL A 148 0.26 4.53 11.08
N VAL A 149 0.93 5.35 11.90
CA VAL A 149 1.50 6.63 11.46
C VAL A 149 2.54 6.44 10.35
N ALA A 150 3.43 5.45 10.48
CA ALA A 150 4.43 5.16 9.47
C ALA A 150 3.79 4.71 8.14
N ASN A 151 2.78 3.85 8.19
CA ASN A 151 2.05 3.40 7.00
C ASN A 151 1.37 4.58 6.31
N MET A 152 0.79 5.51 7.07
CA MET A 152 0.19 6.72 6.51
C MET A 152 1.19 7.52 5.66
N VAL A 153 2.37 7.80 6.21
CA VAL A 153 3.42 8.56 5.52
C VAL A 153 3.96 7.78 4.31
N MET A 154 4.17 6.46 4.46
CA MET A 154 4.65 5.58 3.40
C MET A 154 3.68 5.56 2.20
N GLN A 155 2.36 5.49 2.42
CA GLN A 155 1.39 5.52 1.32
C GLN A 155 1.49 6.81 0.51
N VAL A 156 1.65 7.96 1.17
CA VAL A 156 1.79 9.26 0.51
C VAL A 156 3.10 9.33 -0.27
N ALA A 157 4.20 8.87 0.33
CA ALA A 157 5.50 8.85 -0.32
C ALA A 157 5.49 8.00 -1.60
N VAL A 158 4.97 6.77 -1.51
CA VAL A 158 4.85 5.86 -2.65
C VAL A 158 3.95 6.46 -3.72
N MET A 159 2.78 6.99 -3.35
CA MET A 159 1.86 7.64 -4.28
C MET A 159 2.52 8.80 -5.03
N ARG A 160 3.35 9.61 -4.36
CA ARG A 160 4.10 10.70 -5.01
C ARG A 160 5.09 10.17 -6.05
N ALA A 161 5.89 9.15 -5.71
CA ALA A 161 6.81 8.53 -6.68
C ALA A 161 6.06 7.89 -7.86
N GLU A 162 4.93 7.23 -7.60
CA GLU A 162 4.08 6.64 -8.64
C GLU A 162 3.54 7.73 -9.58
N ILE A 163 3.04 8.85 -9.05
CA ILE A 163 2.51 9.95 -9.88
C ILE A 163 3.62 10.61 -10.70
N THR A 164 4.76 10.95 -10.09
CA THR A 164 5.81 11.76 -10.74
C THR A 164 6.81 10.97 -11.58
N ASP A 165 6.82 9.64 -11.47
CA ASP A 165 7.84 8.79 -12.08
C ASP A 165 9.29 9.11 -11.63
N ASP A 166 9.43 9.68 -10.42
CA ASP A 166 10.71 10.11 -9.86
C ASP A 166 10.81 9.71 -8.38
N VAL A 167 11.84 8.93 -8.05
CA VAL A 167 12.12 8.48 -6.68
C VAL A 167 12.46 9.66 -5.78
N ASN A 168 13.10 10.71 -6.32
CA ASN A 168 13.45 11.89 -5.54
C ASN A 168 12.22 12.61 -5.00
N ALA A 169 11.09 12.58 -5.72
CA ALA A 169 9.85 13.21 -5.28
C ALA A 169 9.25 12.53 -4.03
N ALA A 170 9.55 11.24 -3.81
CA ALA A 170 9.18 10.52 -2.59
C ALA A 170 10.15 10.77 -1.44
N LEU A 171 11.40 11.17 -1.71
CA LEU A 171 12.41 11.45 -0.68
C LEU A 171 12.35 12.87 -0.12
N ARG A 172 11.50 13.73 -0.69
CA ARG A 172 11.26 15.08 -0.15
C ARG A 172 10.39 15.01 1.11
N PHE A 173 11.02 14.63 2.23
CA PHE A 173 10.36 14.40 3.53
C PHE A 173 9.39 15.51 3.92
N LYS A 174 9.79 16.78 3.77
CA LYS A 174 8.93 17.92 4.08
C LYS A 174 7.64 17.88 3.27
N GLU A 175 7.75 17.73 1.95
CA GLU A 175 6.59 17.75 1.05
C GLU A 175 5.70 16.51 1.25
N VAL A 176 6.28 15.35 1.57
CA VAL A 176 5.54 14.13 1.95
C VAL A 176 4.77 14.34 3.25
N MET A 177 5.40 14.92 4.27
CA MET A 177 4.76 15.17 5.57
C MET A 177 3.66 16.23 5.46
N ASP A 178 3.89 17.29 4.69
CA ASP A 178 2.90 18.35 4.46
C ASP A 178 1.69 17.78 3.71
N MET A 179 1.91 16.98 2.67
CA MET A 179 0.84 16.27 1.98
C MET A 179 0.09 15.32 2.91
N THR A 180 0.81 14.53 3.72
CA THR A 180 0.20 13.59 4.69
C THR A 180 -0.67 14.31 5.71
N LYS A 181 -0.23 15.46 6.24
CA LYS A 181 -1.02 16.27 7.20
C LYS A 181 -2.30 16.80 6.57
N LEU A 182 -2.25 17.26 5.32
CA LEU A 182 -3.42 17.80 4.61
C LEU A 182 -4.51 16.74 4.39
N ILE A 183 -4.13 15.50 4.10
CA ILE A 183 -5.07 14.39 3.87
C ILE A 183 -5.15 13.38 5.02
N ALA A 184 -4.67 13.73 6.22
CA ALA A 184 -4.49 12.77 7.32
C ALA A 184 -5.80 12.06 7.71
N LYS A 185 -6.91 12.80 7.83
CA LYS A 185 -8.22 12.26 8.23
C LYS A 185 -8.72 11.24 7.21
N GLU A 186 -8.67 11.63 5.94
CA GLU A 186 -9.07 10.84 4.78
C GLU A 186 -8.23 9.57 4.62
N LEU A 187 -6.93 9.71 4.81
CA LEU A 187 -5.99 8.62 4.70
C LEU A 187 -6.17 7.63 5.85
N PHE A 188 -6.40 8.11 7.08
CA PHE A 188 -6.68 7.26 8.24
C PHE A 188 -7.98 6.45 8.07
N ILE A 189 -9.08 7.11 7.69
CA ILE A 189 -10.37 6.42 7.45
C ILE A 189 -10.23 5.44 6.28
N GLY A 190 -9.59 5.85 5.19
CA GLY A 190 -9.38 4.98 4.04
C GLY A 190 -8.52 3.76 4.36
N LEU A 191 -7.47 3.90 5.16
CA LEU A 191 -6.66 2.76 5.62
C LEU A 191 -7.50 1.77 6.44
N ILE A 192 -8.34 2.23 7.37
CA ILE A 192 -9.21 1.35 8.15
C ILE A 192 -10.18 0.60 7.23
N VAL A 193 -10.87 1.30 6.34
CA VAL A 193 -11.84 0.70 5.42
C VAL A 193 -11.15 -0.33 4.51
N MET A 194 -10.01 0.02 3.93
CA MET A 194 -9.27 -0.88 3.04
C MET A 194 -8.69 -2.08 3.78
N GLN A 195 -8.26 -1.90 5.04
CA GLN A 195 -7.80 -3.00 5.89
C GLN A 195 -8.92 -3.96 6.25
N LEU A 196 -10.13 -3.45 6.57
CA LEU A 196 -11.30 -4.29 6.84
C LEU A 196 -11.72 -5.09 5.61
N ILE A 197 -11.77 -4.47 4.43
CA ILE A 197 -12.07 -5.17 3.18
C ILE A 197 -10.97 -6.20 2.87
N GLY A 198 -9.70 -5.83 3.02
CA GLY A 198 -8.57 -6.74 2.84
C GLY A 198 -8.62 -7.94 3.80
N MET A 199 -9.06 -7.73 5.04
CA MET A 199 -9.27 -8.79 6.02
C MET A 199 -10.36 -9.76 5.57
N LEU A 200 -11.49 -9.26 5.06
CA LEU A 200 -12.56 -10.11 4.52
C LEU A 200 -12.09 -10.92 3.31
N VAL A 201 -11.37 -10.30 2.38
CA VAL A 201 -10.75 -11.00 1.23
C VAL A 201 -9.77 -12.06 1.71
N GLY A 202 -8.98 -11.77 2.74
CA GLY A 202 -8.07 -12.72 3.38
C GLY A 202 -8.81 -13.93 3.96
N PHE A 203 -9.89 -13.71 4.72
CA PHE A 203 -10.72 -14.80 5.25
C PHE A 203 -11.32 -15.67 4.15
N VAL A 204 -11.91 -15.06 3.11
CA VAL A 204 -12.46 -15.80 1.95
C VAL A 204 -11.34 -16.59 1.25
N GLY A 205 -10.15 -16.01 1.12
CA GLY A 205 -8.97 -16.69 0.58
C GLY A 205 -8.61 -17.94 1.38
N ILE A 206 -8.59 -17.87 2.71
CA ILE A 206 -8.32 -19.02 3.58
C ILE A 206 -9.41 -20.09 3.44
N PHE A 207 -10.70 -19.72 3.46
CA PHE A 207 -11.81 -20.66 3.31
C PHE A 207 -11.86 -21.35 1.95
N THR A 208 -11.27 -20.75 0.92
CA THR A 208 -11.19 -21.32 -0.44
C THR A 208 -9.84 -21.99 -0.72
N LEU A 209 -9.11 -22.39 0.32
CA LEU A 209 -7.80 -23.06 0.22
C LEU A 209 -6.80 -22.26 -0.63
N TYR A 210 -6.76 -20.94 -0.43
CA TYR A 210 -5.89 -19.98 -1.11
C TYR A 210 -6.15 -19.78 -2.61
N VAL A 211 -7.09 -20.50 -3.23
CA VAL A 211 -7.39 -20.37 -4.67
C VAL A 211 -7.89 -18.97 -5.02
N LEU A 212 -8.79 -18.40 -4.22
CA LEU A 212 -9.30 -17.04 -4.46
C LEU A 212 -8.42 -15.94 -3.84
N LEU A 213 -7.40 -16.28 -3.04
CA LEU A 213 -6.57 -15.27 -2.38
C LEU A 213 -5.82 -14.42 -3.40
N PHE A 214 -5.14 -15.05 -4.37
CA PHE A 214 -4.33 -14.33 -5.35
C PHE A 214 -5.14 -13.39 -6.26
N PRO A 215 -6.22 -13.83 -6.94
CA PRO A 215 -7.05 -12.91 -7.71
C PRO A 215 -7.72 -11.87 -6.81
N GLY A 216 -8.11 -12.24 -5.58
CA GLY A 216 -8.64 -11.29 -4.59
C GLY A 216 -7.65 -10.17 -4.25
N VAL A 217 -6.36 -10.50 -4.08
CA VAL A 217 -5.28 -9.52 -3.86
C VAL A 217 -5.14 -8.58 -5.07
N ILE A 218 -5.19 -9.08 -6.30
CA ILE A 218 -5.14 -8.24 -7.50
C ILE A 218 -6.32 -7.28 -7.55
N VAL A 219 -7.54 -7.76 -7.31
CA VAL A 219 -8.73 -6.89 -7.23
C VAL A 219 -8.55 -5.83 -6.16
N MET A 220 -8.03 -6.20 -4.98
CA MET A 220 -7.73 -5.26 -3.91
C MET A 220 -6.66 -4.23 -4.29
N GLN A 221 -5.63 -4.61 -5.05
CA GLN A 221 -4.63 -3.68 -5.57
C GLN A 221 -5.27 -2.65 -6.50
N VAL A 222 -6.16 -3.07 -7.41
CA VAL A 222 -6.89 -2.15 -8.29
C VAL A 222 -7.72 -1.17 -7.47
N ILE A 223 -8.49 -1.64 -6.49
CA ILE A 223 -9.29 -0.77 -5.62
C ILE A 223 -8.38 0.21 -4.87
N MET A 224 -7.25 -0.26 -4.35
CA MET A 224 -6.25 0.56 -3.65
C MET A 224 -5.66 1.65 -4.56
N THR A 225 -5.39 1.34 -5.82
CA THR A 225 -4.87 2.31 -6.79
C THR A 225 -5.88 3.42 -7.07
N TYR A 226 -7.16 3.09 -7.27
CA TYR A 226 -8.19 4.12 -7.48
C TYR A 226 -8.46 4.92 -6.20
N TRP A 227 -8.36 4.30 -5.02
CA TRP A 227 -8.43 5.03 -3.75
C TRP A 227 -7.27 6.02 -3.61
N ARG A 228 -6.04 5.67 -4.01
CA ARG A 228 -4.91 6.62 -4.08
C ARG A 228 -5.16 7.76 -5.07
N ALA A 229 -5.77 7.47 -6.24
CA ALA A 229 -6.15 8.50 -7.19
C ALA A 229 -7.16 9.50 -6.58
N GLU A 230 -8.12 9.00 -5.81
CA GLU A 230 -9.10 9.83 -5.10
C GLU A 230 -8.45 10.64 -3.97
N LEU A 231 -7.54 10.04 -3.19
CA LEU A 231 -6.75 10.76 -2.19
C LEU A 231 -5.99 11.94 -2.79
N TYR A 232 -5.41 11.75 -3.99
CA TYR A 232 -4.73 12.82 -4.70
C TYR A 232 -5.69 13.93 -5.14
N ARG A 233 -6.91 13.61 -5.56
CA ARG A 233 -7.94 14.61 -5.86
C ARG A 233 -8.32 15.44 -4.64
N VAL A 234 -8.57 14.78 -3.52
CA VAL A 234 -8.86 15.47 -2.25
C VAL A 234 -7.68 16.34 -1.80
N TYR A 235 -6.45 15.90 -2.04
CA TYR A 235 -5.26 16.72 -1.78
C TYR A 235 -5.28 18.02 -2.60
N LEU A 236 -5.61 17.96 -3.89
CA LEU A 236 -5.74 19.14 -4.74
C LEU A 236 -6.90 20.05 -4.30
N GLU A 237 -8.05 19.49 -3.95
CA GLU A 237 -9.21 20.24 -3.42
C GLU A 237 -8.88 21.01 -2.14
N LYS A 238 -7.98 20.47 -1.31
CA LYS A 238 -7.49 21.13 -0.08
C LYS A 238 -6.37 22.15 -0.32
N GLY A 239 -6.08 22.50 -1.57
CA GLY A 239 -5.05 23.48 -1.93
C GLY A 239 -3.63 22.90 -1.98
N GLY A 240 -3.49 21.59 -2.14
CA GLY A 240 -2.22 20.94 -2.41
C GLY A 240 -1.58 21.38 -3.73
N GLN A 241 -0.24 21.31 -3.81
CA GLN A 241 0.48 21.68 -5.03
C GLN A 241 0.40 20.54 -6.06
N PRO A 242 0.02 20.81 -7.33
CA PRO A 242 -0.06 19.77 -8.34
C PRO A 242 1.32 19.16 -8.61
N LEU A 243 1.39 17.84 -8.58
CA LEU A 243 2.58 17.07 -8.93
C LEU A 243 2.67 16.91 -10.46
N PRO A 244 3.87 16.95 -11.05
CA PRO A 244 4.05 16.64 -12.46
C PRO A 244 3.65 15.18 -12.69
N ILE A 245 2.74 14.91 -13.63
CA ILE A 245 2.28 13.55 -13.91
C ILE A 245 3.26 12.90 -14.89
N GLY A 246 3.77 11.73 -14.54
CA GLY A 246 4.61 10.91 -15.40
C GLY A 246 3.88 10.38 -16.63
N PRO A 247 4.56 9.64 -17.51
CA PRO A 247 3.95 9.08 -18.72
C PRO A 247 2.76 8.18 -18.39
N LEU A 248 1.64 8.38 -19.12
CA LEU A 248 0.35 7.68 -18.95
C LEU A 248 0.31 6.31 -19.62
N ALA A 249 1.23 6.07 -20.55
CA ALA A 249 1.32 4.85 -21.33
C ALA A 249 2.78 4.47 -21.50
N VAL A 250 2.98 3.17 -21.67
CA VAL A 250 4.28 2.59 -21.99
C VAL A 250 4.30 2.26 -23.49
N PRO A 251 5.40 2.52 -24.22
CA PRO A 251 5.47 2.22 -25.65
C PRO A 251 5.11 0.76 -25.96
N GLY A 252 4.13 0.54 -26.83
CA GLY A 252 3.63 -0.81 -27.21
C GLY A 252 2.55 -1.40 -26.30
N GLY A 253 2.18 -0.70 -25.22
CA GLY A 253 1.25 -1.22 -24.21
C GLY A 253 -0.21 -0.95 -24.51
N ASP A 254 -0.55 0.24 -25.01
CA ASP A 254 -1.92 0.72 -25.02
C ASP A 254 -2.35 1.18 -26.40
N PRO A 255 -3.59 0.86 -26.84
CA PRO A 255 -4.14 1.47 -28.03
C PRO A 255 -4.19 3.00 -27.83
N PRO A 256 -3.96 3.79 -28.89
CA PRO A 256 -4.04 5.24 -28.82
C PRO A 256 -5.40 5.64 -28.27
N MET A 257 -5.41 6.31 -27.12
CA MET A 257 -6.62 6.80 -26.49
C MET A 257 -7.18 7.93 -27.35
N VAL A 258 -8.35 7.73 -27.95
CA VAL A 258 -9.16 8.79 -28.56
C VAL A 258 -9.90 9.51 -27.42
N GLY A 259 -9.17 10.23 -26.59
CA GLY A 259 -9.69 11.03 -25.48
C GLY A 259 -9.28 12.50 -25.65
N PRO A 260 -10.08 13.47 -25.19
CA PRO A 260 -9.81 14.89 -25.40
C PRO A 260 -8.40 15.21 -24.93
N THR A 261 -7.63 15.83 -25.82
CA THR A 261 -6.26 16.32 -25.58
C THR A 261 -6.14 16.94 -24.20
N ALA A 262 -5.04 16.67 -23.51
CA ALA A 262 -4.71 16.97 -22.10
C ALA A 262 -4.75 18.46 -21.67
N GLY A 263 -5.56 19.31 -22.29
CA GLY A 263 -5.62 20.76 -22.08
C GLY A 263 -6.84 21.28 -21.30
N SER A 264 -7.84 20.48 -20.94
CA SER A 264 -9.04 21.00 -20.27
C SER A 264 -9.43 20.20 -19.04
N TYR A 265 -8.53 20.15 -18.05
CA TYR A 265 -8.95 20.02 -16.67
C TYR A 265 -9.44 21.38 -16.18
N THR A 266 -10.65 21.77 -16.60
CA THR A 266 -11.41 22.75 -15.83
C THR A 266 -11.77 22.08 -14.52
N ALA A 267 -11.22 22.57 -13.41
CA ALA A 267 -11.58 22.12 -12.08
C ALA A 267 -13.12 22.07 -11.97
N PRO A 268 -13.72 20.99 -11.43
CA PRO A 268 -15.15 20.96 -11.20
C PRO A 268 -15.51 22.18 -10.35
N ALA A 269 -16.50 22.96 -10.81
CA ALA A 269 -16.99 24.11 -10.09
C ALA A 269 -17.30 23.69 -8.65
N ALA A 270 -16.68 24.37 -7.68
CA ALA A 270 -16.91 24.13 -6.27
C ALA A 270 -18.42 24.25 -5.98
N PHE A 271 -19.02 23.16 -5.50
CA PHE A 271 -20.37 23.14 -4.93
C PHE A 271 -20.30 23.35 -3.43
#